data_AF-A0AAN9TRC7-F1
#
_entry.id   AF-A0AAN9TRC7-F1
#
_cell.length_a   1.000
_cell.length_b   1.000
_cell.length_c   1.000
_cell.angle_alpha   90.00
_cell.angle_beta   90.00
_cell.angle_gamma   90.00
#
_symmetry.space_group_name_H-M   'P 1'
#
loop_
_entity.id
_entity.type
_entity.pdbx_description
1 polymer ?
#
loop_
_entity_poly.entity_id
_entity_poly.type
_entity_poly.pdbx_seq_one_letter_code
_entity_poly.pdbx_strand_id
1 'polypeptide(L)'
;MLRLLIFSYIISNVNGNEKNWWRFTEIYEVYISSFKDTNGDGLGDMKGITSKMDYFKDLQIDSIWISPFFESSKFDMGYDVSNYNKVDPEFGTLADFEELSKEAEKRGIKVFIDFVINHSSHKHIWFQKSIERIEPYDTYYIWKDPKGYDKNHRPIPPNNWMSLFGGSAWEWNENRGQF
;
A
#
# COMPACT_ATOMS: atom_id res chain seq x y z
N MET A 1 -28.84 -17.36 48.70
CA MET A 1 -28.67 -18.30 47.57
C MET A 1 -28.71 -17.49 46.28
N LEU A 2 -27.56 -16.91 45.88
CA LEU A 2 -27.45 -16.04 44.70
C LEU A 2 -26.67 -16.84 43.64
N ARG A 3 -27.33 -17.26 42.57
CA ARG A 3 -26.66 -17.92 41.44
C ARG A 3 -26.09 -16.83 40.52
N LEU A 4 -24.78 -16.65 40.56
CA LEU A 4 -24.05 -16.01 39.46
C LEU A 4 -24.18 -16.92 38.22
N LEU A 5 -24.90 -16.45 37.21
CA LEU A 5 -24.80 -17.01 35.86
C LEU A 5 -23.57 -16.37 35.20
N ILE A 6 -22.44 -17.06 35.32
CA ILE A 6 -21.28 -16.79 34.47
C ILE A 6 -21.69 -17.28 33.08
N PHE A 7 -21.98 -16.35 32.18
CA PHE A 7 -21.96 -16.63 30.74
C PHE A 7 -20.50 -16.91 30.37
N SER A 8 -20.06 -18.16 30.53
CA SER A 8 -18.91 -18.62 29.76
C SER A 8 -19.42 -18.70 28.32
N TYR A 9 -19.22 -17.64 27.56
CA TYR A 9 -19.22 -17.75 26.11
C TYR A 9 -17.98 -18.60 25.78
N ILE A 10 -18.15 -19.91 25.83
CA ILE A 10 -17.29 -20.84 25.12
C ILE A 10 -17.56 -20.46 23.67
N ILE A 11 -16.74 -19.57 23.12
CA ILE A 11 -16.45 -19.57 21.70
C ILE A 11 -15.77 -20.92 21.51
N SER A 12 -16.59 -21.94 21.27
CA SER A 12 -16.15 -23.14 20.61
C SER A 12 -15.43 -22.61 19.39
N ASN A 13 -14.11 -22.81 19.34
CA ASN A 13 -13.27 -22.52 18.18
C ASN A 13 -14.10 -22.88 16.96
N VAL A 14 -14.65 -21.85 16.30
CA VAL A 14 -15.15 -22.01 14.95
C VAL A 14 -13.85 -22.15 14.19
N ASN A 15 -13.32 -23.37 14.18
CA ASN A 15 -12.55 -23.90 13.07
C ASN A 15 -13.53 -23.93 11.89
N GLY A 16 -13.97 -22.74 11.47
CA GLY A 16 -14.75 -22.50 10.29
C GLY A 16 -13.79 -22.77 9.17
N ASN A 17 -13.71 -24.05 8.80
CA ASN A 17 -13.13 -24.59 7.58
C ASN A 17 -12.08 -23.65 6.99
N GLU A 18 -10.78 -23.86 7.27
CA GLU A 18 -9.64 -23.00 6.87
C GLU A 18 -9.81 -22.32 5.50
N LYS A 19 -10.50 -22.97 4.56
CA LYS A 19 -10.96 -22.44 3.27
C LYS A 19 -11.71 -21.09 3.28
N ASN A 20 -12.23 -20.59 4.40
CA ASN A 20 -13.03 -19.34 4.45
C ASN A 20 -12.65 -18.38 5.61
N TRP A 21 -11.44 -18.49 6.16
CA TRP A 21 -11.00 -17.66 7.30
C TRP A 21 -11.23 -16.15 7.09
N TRP A 22 -11.02 -15.66 5.85
CA TRP A 22 -11.18 -14.26 5.48
C TRP A 22 -12.60 -13.69 5.66
N ARG A 23 -13.63 -14.55 5.79
CA ARG A 23 -15.02 -14.10 6.01
C ARG A 23 -15.30 -13.66 7.44
N PHE A 24 -14.48 -14.11 8.39
CA PHE A 24 -14.73 -13.95 9.82
C PHE A 24 -13.52 -13.39 10.57
N THR A 25 -12.52 -12.89 9.84
CA THR A 25 -11.30 -12.36 10.46
C THR A 25 -11.51 -10.92 10.91
N GLU A 26 -11.08 -10.61 12.13
CA GLU A 26 -10.85 -9.25 12.58
C GLU A 26 -9.54 -8.73 12.00
N ILE A 27 -9.64 -7.63 11.25
CA ILE A 27 -8.51 -6.99 10.57
C ILE A 27 -8.13 -5.71 11.32
N TYR A 28 -6.85 -5.58 11.66
CA TYR A 28 -6.25 -4.35 12.17
C TYR A 28 -5.39 -3.70 11.09
N GLU A 29 -5.77 -2.51 10.66
CA GLU A 29 -4.97 -1.74 9.70
C GLU A 29 -3.80 -1.04 10.40
N VAL A 30 -2.60 -1.22 9.86
CA VAL A 30 -1.34 -0.66 10.36
C VAL A 30 -0.79 0.30 9.31
N TYR A 31 -0.86 1.59 9.63
CA TYR A 31 -0.16 2.62 8.85
C TYR A 31 1.31 2.68 9.30
N ILE A 32 2.21 2.05 8.52
CA ILE A 32 3.57 1.69 8.97
C ILE A 32 4.36 2.89 9.53
N SER A 33 4.34 4.01 8.82
CA SER A 33 5.15 5.21 9.16
C SER A 33 4.73 5.86 10.49
N SER A 34 3.54 5.56 11.01
CA SER A 34 3.03 6.17 12.25
C SER A 34 2.82 5.15 13.37
N PHE A 35 3.15 3.88 13.17
CA PHE A 35 2.83 2.83 14.14
C PHE A 35 3.86 2.73 15.27
N LYS A 36 5.11 2.39 14.95
CA LYS A 36 6.17 2.25 15.96
C LYS A 36 7.56 2.39 15.34
N ASP A 37 8.28 3.42 15.74
CA ASP A 37 9.70 3.64 15.42
C ASP A 37 10.60 2.75 16.32
N THR A 38 11.63 2.11 15.75
CA THR A 38 12.63 1.32 16.49
C THR A 38 14.06 1.84 16.39
N ASN A 39 14.35 2.79 15.49
CA ASN A 39 15.70 3.26 15.20
C ASN A 39 15.93 4.73 15.63
N GLY A 40 14.87 5.46 16.00
CA GLY A 40 14.90 6.84 16.47
C GLY A 40 14.90 7.90 15.36
N ASP A 41 14.55 7.54 14.12
CA ASP A 41 14.45 8.49 12.99
C ASP A 41 13.11 9.23 12.92
N GLY A 42 12.14 8.85 13.76
CA GLY A 42 10.81 9.47 13.84
C GLY A 42 9.74 8.82 12.95
N LEU A 43 10.09 7.79 12.17
CA LEU A 43 9.16 7.02 11.36
C LEU A 43 9.00 5.60 11.92
N GLY A 44 7.78 5.07 11.82
CA GLY A 44 7.55 3.66 12.12
C GLY A 44 8.14 2.74 11.06
N ASP A 45 8.58 1.56 11.48
CA ASP A 45 9.32 0.60 10.64
C ASP A 45 8.83 -0.84 10.83
N MET A 46 9.29 -1.77 9.97
CA MET A 46 8.87 -3.17 10.00
C MET A 46 9.17 -3.85 11.34
N LYS A 47 10.33 -3.55 11.95
CA LYS A 47 10.70 -4.12 13.26
C LYS A 47 9.79 -3.60 14.36
N GLY A 48 9.29 -2.38 14.22
CA GLY A 48 8.26 -1.80 15.08
C GLY A 48 7.00 -2.63 15.08
N ILE A 49 6.50 -3.01 13.90
CA ILE A 49 5.33 -3.89 13.77
C ILE A 49 5.63 -5.28 14.37
N THR A 50 6.77 -5.89 14.02
CA THR A 50 7.20 -7.19 14.56
C THR A 50 7.26 -7.19 16.08
N SER A 51 7.75 -6.11 16.70
CA SER A 51 7.82 -5.98 18.16
C SER A 51 6.46 -5.93 18.87
N LYS A 52 5.37 -5.76 18.11
CA LYS A 52 4.00 -5.64 18.61
C LYS A 52 3.12 -6.83 18.26
N MET A 53 3.69 -7.95 17.81
CA MET A 53 2.90 -9.14 17.49
C MET A 53 2.15 -9.70 18.71
N ASP A 54 2.72 -9.63 19.92
CA ASP A 54 2.01 -10.03 21.14
C ASP A 54 0.87 -9.06 21.48
N TYR A 55 1.00 -7.77 21.17
CA TYR A 55 -0.07 -6.79 21.34
C TYR A 55 -1.28 -7.10 20.43
N PHE A 56 -1.05 -7.44 19.16
CA PHE A 56 -2.13 -7.84 18.26
C PHE A 56 -2.84 -9.12 18.74
N LYS A 57 -2.06 -10.08 19.25
CA LYS A 57 -2.59 -11.33 19.83
C LYS A 57 -3.42 -11.06 21.08
N ASP A 58 -2.96 -10.20 21.98
CA ASP A 58 -3.69 -9.84 23.21
C ASP A 58 -5.03 -9.15 22.89
N LEU A 59 -5.08 -8.38 21.81
CA LEU A 59 -6.31 -7.80 21.27
C LEU A 59 -7.22 -8.79 20.54
N GLN A 60 -6.79 -10.05 20.37
CA GLN A 60 -7.50 -11.07 19.60
C GLN A 60 -7.73 -10.66 18.14
N ILE A 61 -6.74 -9.98 17.55
CA ILE A 61 -6.73 -9.68 16.13
C ILE A 61 -6.22 -10.91 15.36
N ASP A 62 -7.00 -11.33 14.38
CA ASP A 62 -6.67 -12.45 13.50
C ASP A 62 -5.75 -12.05 12.34
N SER A 63 -5.85 -10.80 11.88
CA SER A 63 -5.10 -10.31 10.74
C SER A 63 -4.65 -8.86 10.88
N ILE A 64 -3.46 -8.57 10.34
CA ILE A 64 -3.01 -7.18 10.14
C ILE A 64 -2.99 -6.85 8.66
N TRP A 65 -3.40 -5.63 8.31
CA TRP A 65 -3.26 -5.07 6.97
C TRP A 65 -2.29 -3.90 7.03
N ILE A 66 -1.15 -4.03 6.34
CA ILE A 66 -0.09 -3.03 6.35
C ILE A 66 -0.26 -2.13 5.13
N SER A 67 -0.28 -0.82 5.36
CA SER A 67 -0.26 0.22 4.32
C SER A 67 0.97 0.08 3.41
N PRO A 68 1.04 0.75 2.24
CA PRO A 68 2.16 0.61 1.31
C PRO A 68 3.52 0.85 1.96
N PHE A 69 4.46 -0.07 1.72
CA PHE A 69 5.84 0.00 2.22
C PHE A 69 6.89 -0.26 1.13
N PHE A 70 6.47 -0.37 -0.13
CA PHE A 70 7.40 -0.48 -1.26
C PHE A 70 8.10 0.86 -1.52
N GLU A 71 9.27 0.82 -2.16
CA GLU A 71 9.97 2.04 -2.60
C GLU A 71 9.02 2.94 -3.39
N SER A 72 8.86 4.19 -2.94
CA SER A 72 7.92 5.16 -3.52
C SER A 72 8.56 6.54 -3.66
N SER A 73 7.91 7.44 -4.40
CA SER A 73 8.37 8.83 -4.51
C SER A 73 7.80 9.75 -3.43
N LYS A 74 6.93 9.21 -2.55
CA LYS A 74 6.34 9.86 -1.37
C LYS A 74 5.42 11.04 -1.69
N PHE A 75 5.00 11.20 -2.94
CA PHE A 75 4.02 12.24 -3.31
C PHE A 75 2.61 11.87 -2.88
N ASP A 76 2.33 10.56 -2.71
CA ASP A 76 1.08 10.03 -2.19
C ASP A 76 1.35 9.05 -1.03
N MET A 77 2.31 9.43 -0.17
CA MET A 77 2.60 8.72 1.09
C MET A 77 2.82 7.20 0.95
N GLY A 78 3.38 6.73 -0.16
CA GLY A 78 3.65 5.31 -0.42
C GLY A 78 2.78 4.68 -1.50
N TYR A 79 1.65 5.29 -1.86
CA TYR A 79 0.77 4.78 -2.92
C TYR A 79 1.35 5.04 -4.33
N ASP A 80 2.30 5.98 -4.46
CA ASP A 80 3.08 6.23 -5.66
C ASP A 80 4.32 5.32 -5.74
N VAL A 81 4.10 4.02 -5.95
CA VAL A 81 5.16 2.99 -5.95
C VAL A 81 6.11 3.16 -7.15
N SER A 82 7.42 3.23 -6.88
CA SER A 82 8.48 3.27 -7.91
C SER A 82 9.17 1.94 -8.15
N ASN A 83 9.03 0.97 -7.23
CA ASN A 83 9.58 -0.37 -7.40
C ASN A 83 8.87 -1.42 -6.52
N TYR A 84 8.05 -2.27 -7.13
CA TYR A 84 7.27 -3.31 -6.44
C TYR A 84 8.11 -4.46 -5.86
N ASN A 85 9.40 -4.55 -6.19
CA ASN A 85 10.28 -5.63 -5.73
C ASN A 85 11.18 -5.23 -4.56
N LYS A 86 11.02 -4.01 -4.03
CA LYS A 86 11.84 -3.51 -2.93
C LYS A 86 10.99 -2.84 -1.86
N VAL A 87 11.31 -3.16 -0.62
CA VAL A 87 10.85 -2.40 0.55
C VAL A 87 11.55 -1.04 0.54
N ASP A 88 10.82 -0.01 0.88
CA ASP A 88 11.37 1.32 1.05
C ASP A 88 12.39 1.33 2.21
N PRO A 89 13.63 1.82 2.00
CA PRO A 89 14.66 1.78 3.03
C PRO A 89 14.29 2.45 4.36
N GLU A 90 13.35 3.41 4.36
CA GLU A 90 12.84 4.03 5.59
C GLU A 90 12.10 3.03 6.49
N PHE A 91 11.55 1.96 5.92
CA PHE A 91 10.78 0.95 6.66
C PHE A 91 11.57 -0.33 6.93
N GLY A 92 12.76 -0.46 6.33
CA GLY A 92 13.66 -1.59 6.51
C GLY A 92 13.96 -2.33 5.19
N THR A 93 14.06 -3.65 5.28
CA THR A 93 14.47 -4.52 4.17
C THR A 93 13.43 -5.60 3.89
N LEU A 94 13.58 -6.30 2.75
CA LEU A 94 12.75 -7.48 2.46
C LEU A 94 12.93 -8.57 3.53
N ALA A 95 14.13 -8.71 4.11
CA ALA A 95 14.38 -9.66 5.19
C ALA A 95 13.63 -9.29 6.47
N ASP A 96 13.50 -8.00 6.79
CA ASP A 96 12.70 -7.54 7.94
C ASP A 96 11.19 -7.85 7.72
N PHE A 97 10.69 -7.73 6.48
CA PHE A 97 9.32 -8.16 6.16
C PHE A 97 9.14 -9.68 6.24
N GLU A 98 10.12 -10.47 5.80
CA GLU A 98 10.11 -11.93 5.96
C GLU A 98 10.08 -12.33 7.45
N GLU A 99 10.83 -11.63 8.30
CA GLU A 99 10.82 -11.84 9.76
C GLU A 99 9.45 -11.49 10.34
N LEU A 100 8.88 -10.33 9.97
CA LEU A 100 7.53 -9.92 10.37
C LEU A 100 6.50 -11.00 10.05
N SER A 101 6.51 -11.50 8.80
CA SER A 101 5.59 -12.54 8.35
C SER A 101 5.73 -13.83 9.15
N LYS A 102 6.96 -14.27 9.43
CA LYS A 102 7.24 -15.45 10.27
C LYS A 102 6.76 -15.25 11.72
N GLU A 103 6.97 -14.08 12.30
CA GLU A 103 6.55 -13.78 13.68
C GLU A 103 5.02 -13.68 13.83
N ALA A 104 4.35 -13.17 12.79
CA ALA A 104 2.88 -13.17 12.69
C ALA A 104 2.35 -14.62 12.59
N GLU A 105 2.93 -15.44 11.71
CA GLU A 105 2.54 -16.84 11.52
C GLU A 105 2.65 -17.66 12.81
N LYS A 106 3.73 -17.49 13.59
CA LYS A 106 3.90 -18.14 14.91
C LYS A 106 2.76 -17.86 15.89
N ARG A 107 2.04 -16.76 15.71
CA ARG A 107 0.93 -16.32 16.55
C ARG A 107 -0.43 -16.54 15.90
N GLY A 108 -0.47 -17.15 14.71
CA GLY A 108 -1.70 -17.35 13.95
C GLY A 108 -2.23 -16.10 13.27
N ILE A 109 -1.45 -15.01 13.25
CA ILE A 109 -1.85 -13.72 12.65
C ILE A 109 -1.58 -13.76 11.15
N LYS A 110 -2.57 -13.43 10.34
CA LYS A 110 -2.40 -13.27 8.88
C LYS A 110 -1.92 -11.87 8.54
N VAL A 111 -1.11 -11.75 7.50
CA VAL A 111 -0.58 -10.47 7.02
C VAL A 111 -1.14 -10.18 5.64
N PHE A 112 -1.81 -9.04 5.51
CA PHE A 112 -2.21 -8.43 4.25
C PHE A 112 -1.34 -7.21 3.97
N ILE A 113 -1.16 -6.91 2.68
CA ILE A 113 -0.42 -5.74 2.23
C ILE A 113 -1.25 -4.99 1.20
N ASP A 114 -1.10 -3.67 1.15
CA ASP A 114 -1.58 -2.92 0.00
C ASP A 114 -0.77 -3.24 -1.24
N PHE A 115 -1.47 -3.59 -2.31
CA PHE A 115 -0.89 -3.81 -3.63
C PHE A 115 -1.50 -2.85 -4.64
N VAL A 116 -0.86 -1.69 -4.77
CA VAL A 116 -1.32 -0.56 -5.60
C VAL A 116 -0.92 -0.80 -7.05
N ILE A 117 -1.88 -1.09 -7.93
CA ILE A 117 -1.60 -1.43 -9.34
C ILE A 117 -2.36 -0.58 -10.37
N ASN A 118 -3.26 0.30 -9.92
CA ASN A 118 -3.97 1.20 -10.82
C ASN A 118 -3.04 2.24 -11.45
N HIS A 119 -2.00 2.65 -10.71
CA HIS A 119 -0.97 3.60 -11.13
C HIS A 119 0.36 3.23 -10.48
N SER A 120 1.44 3.85 -10.93
CA SER A 120 2.75 3.81 -10.29
C SER A 120 3.36 5.21 -10.28
N SER A 121 4.43 5.43 -9.51
CA SER A 121 5.15 6.70 -9.54
C SER A 121 5.69 7.02 -10.93
N HIS A 122 5.76 8.31 -11.24
CA HIS A 122 6.48 8.83 -12.41
C HIS A 122 7.96 8.41 -12.43
N LYS A 123 8.57 8.05 -11.31
CA LYS A 123 9.96 7.53 -11.26
C LYS A 123 10.05 6.03 -11.57
N HIS A 124 8.93 5.31 -11.71
CA HIS A 124 8.94 3.89 -12.01
C HIS A 124 9.59 3.64 -13.39
N ILE A 125 10.44 2.61 -13.49
CA ILE A 125 11.18 2.31 -14.73
C ILE A 125 10.27 2.12 -15.94
N TRP A 126 9.07 1.55 -15.73
CA TRP A 126 8.06 1.44 -16.78
C TRP A 126 7.59 2.81 -17.28
N PHE A 127 7.36 3.79 -16.41
CA PHE A 127 6.94 5.12 -16.82
C PHE A 127 8.05 5.84 -17.58
N GLN A 128 9.29 5.76 -17.08
CA GLN A 128 10.47 6.33 -17.74
C GLN A 128 10.67 5.76 -19.15
N LYS A 129 10.61 4.43 -19.30
CA LYS A 129 10.66 3.78 -20.62
C LYS A 129 9.46 4.12 -21.50
N SER A 130 8.29 4.31 -20.88
CA SER A 130 7.08 4.73 -21.60
C SER A 130 7.27 6.13 -22.18
N ILE A 131 7.79 7.11 -21.42
CA ILE A 131 8.09 8.45 -21.94
C ILE A 131 8.95 8.37 -23.22
N GLU A 132 9.96 7.50 -23.21
CA GLU A 132 10.91 7.30 -24.31
C GLU A 132 10.39 6.45 -25.48
N ARG A 133 9.12 6.01 -25.47
CA ARG A 133 8.53 5.13 -26.50
C ARG A 133 9.27 3.79 -26.65
N ILE A 134 9.85 3.27 -25.57
CA ILE A 134 10.52 1.96 -25.59
C ILE A 134 9.47 0.84 -25.49
N GLU A 135 9.39 -0.02 -26.50
CA GLU A 135 8.53 -1.21 -26.47
C GLU A 135 8.99 -2.25 -25.42
N PRO A 136 8.07 -2.97 -24.74
CA PRO A 136 6.60 -2.86 -24.83
C PRO A 136 6.00 -1.81 -23.86
N TYR A 137 6.83 -0.97 -23.22
CA TYR A 137 6.41 -0.05 -22.16
C TYR A 137 5.69 1.19 -22.68
N ASP A 138 5.81 1.47 -23.98
CA ASP A 138 5.22 2.62 -24.67
C ASP A 138 3.69 2.66 -24.61
N THR A 139 3.04 1.52 -24.35
CA THR A 139 1.58 1.39 -24.16
C THR A 139 1.16 1.03 -22.74
N TYR A 140 2.07 1.02 -21.76
CA TYR A 140 1.73 0.70 -20.36
C TYR A 140 0.94 1.81 -19.66
N TYR A 141 1.00 3.04 -20.18
CA TYR A 141 0.28 4.21 -19.66
C TYR A 141 -0.61 4.82 -20.74
N ILE A 142 -1.60 5.60 -20.30
CA ILE A 142 -2.54 6.26 -21.19
C ILE A 142 -1.93 7.58 -21.66
N TRP A 143 -1.50 7.63 -22.91
CA TRP A 143 -1.00 8.84 -23.55
C TRP A 143 -2.04 9.43 -24.51
N LYS A 144 -2.21 10.76 -24.50
CA LYS A 144 -3.11 11.47 -25.42
C LYS A 144 -2.50 12.77 -25.93
N ASP A 145 -2.71 13.02 -27.21
CA ASP A 145 -2.38 14.31 -27.82
C ASP A 145 -3.24 15.42 -27.19
N PRO A 146 -2.70 16.66 -27.13
CA PRO A 146 -3.47 17.78 -26.60
C PRO A 146 -4.67 18.06 -27.52
N LYS A 147 -5.82 18.45 -26.97
CA LYS A 147 -6.99 18.77 -27.83
C LYS A 147 -6.81 20.05 -28.65
N GLY A 148 -5.74 20.80 -28.36
CA GLY A 148 -5.37 22.09 -28.93
C GLY A 148 -4.44 22.83 -28.00
N TYR A 149 -4.13 24.07 -28.35
CA TYR A 149 -3.29 24.96 -27.54
C TYR A 149 -4.08 26.22 -27.18
N ASP A 150 -3.86 26.74 -25.98
CA ASP A 150 -4.47 28.01 -25.57
C ASP A 150 -3.76 29.21 -26.23
N LYS A 151 -4.28 30.42 -25.98
CA LYS A 151 -3.71 31.68 -26.52
C LYS A 151 -2.25 31.93 -26.16
N ASN A 152 -1.74 31.25 -25.13
CA ASN A 152 -0.35 31.33 -24.67
C ASN A 152 0.48 30.14 -25.16
N HIS A 153 -0.02 29.37 -26.14
CA HIS A 153 0.59 28.16 -26.68
C HIS A 153 0.81 27.05 -25.64
N ARG A 154 -0.03 26.98 -24.60
CA ARG A 154 -0.01 25.86 -23.63
C ARG A 154 -0.94 24.73 -24.09
N PRO A 155 -0.52 23.46 -23.97
CA PRO A 155 -1.35 22.32 -24.37
C PRO A 155 -2.61 22.26 -23.52
N ILE A 156 -3.75 21.97 -24.14
CA ILE A 156 -5.05 21.85 -23.46
C ILE A 156 -5.37 20.36 -23.26
N PRO A 157 -5.73 19.91 -22.02
CA PRO A 157 -6.04 18.51 -21.73
C PRO A 157 -7.08 17.90 -22.68
N PRO A 158 -7.01 16.57 -22.94
CA PRO A 158 -7.89 15.87 -23.89
C PRO A 158 -9.39 15.98 -23.53
N ASN A 159 -9.70 16.03 -22.23
CA ASN A 159 -11.05 16.19 -21.71
C ASN A 159 -11.03 17.01 -20.40
N ASN A 160 -12.18 17.12 -19.73
CA ASN A 160 -12.34 17.86 -18.47
C ASN A 160 -12.38 16.95 -17.24
N TRP A 161 -11.79 15.75 -17.30
CA TRP A 161 -11.70 14.87 -16.13
C TRP A 161 -10.83 15.50 -15.05
N MET A 162 -11.24 15.29 -13.80
CA MET A 162 -10.63 15.90 -12.62
C MET A 162 -9.88 14.84 -11.83
N SER A 163 -8.69 15.21 -11.33
CA SER A 163 -7.96 14.39 -10.37
C SER A 163 -8.70 14.33 -9.04
N LEU A 164 -8.55 13.22 -8.32
CA LEU A 164 -9.07 13.06 -6.96
C LEU A 164 -8.50 14.12 -6.01
N PHE A 165 -7.24 14.54 -6.24
CA PHE A 165 -6.56 15.56 -5.44
C PHE A 165 -6.82 17.00 -5.93
N GLY A 166 -7.73 17.17 -6.89
CA GLY A 166 -8.07 18.46 -7.50
C GLY A 166 -7.21 18.79 -8.73
N GLY A 167 -7.73 19.70 -9.56
CA GLY A 167 -7.12 20.03 -10.85
C GLY A 167 -7.40 18.98 -11.95
N SER A 168 -6.72 19.15 -13.09
CA SER A 168 -6.82 18.23 -14.24
C SER A 168 -6.35 16.82 -13.88
N ALA A 169 -7.03 15.79 -14.39
CA ALA A 169 -6.55 14.40 -14.32
C ALA A 169 -5.42 14.07 -15.32
N TRP A 170 -5.03 15.04 -16.16
CA TRP A 170 -4.00 14.93 -17.18
C TRP A 170 -2.84 15.87 -16.89
N GLU A 171 -1.62 15.40 -17.09
CA GLU A 171 -0.37 16.16 -16.91
C GLU A 171 0.47 16.10 -18.19
N TRP A 172 0.90 17.25 -18.70
CA TRP A 172 1.69 17.31 -19.92
C TRP A 172 3.13 16.83 -19.66
N ASN A 173 3.60 15.88 -20.47
CA ASN A 173 4.99 15.44 -20.45
C ASN A 173 5.76 15.99 -21.66
N GLU A 174 6.70 16.92 -21.42
CA GLU A 174 7.46 17.60 -22.48
C GLU A 174 8.26 16.64 -23.36
N ASN A 175 8.87 15.60 -22.76
CA ASN A 175 9.70 14.64 -23.49
C ASN A 175 8.85 13.74 -24.41
N ARG A 176 7.68 13.32 -23.93
CA ARG A 176 6.75 12.48 -24.70
C ARG A 176 5.98 13.31 -25.74
N GLY A 177 5.78 14.60 -25.47
CA GLY A 177 4.96 15.52 -26.25
C GLY A 177 3.46 15.19 -26.19
N GLN A 178 2.99 14.62 -25.07
CA GLN A 178 1.61 14.17 -24.85
C GLN A 178 1.20 14.41 -23.39
N PHE A 179 -0.11 14.43 -23.14
CA PHE A 179 -0.70 14.27 -21.82
C PHE A 179 -0.76 12.80 -21.40
#